data_AF-A0A932GKL0-F1
#
_entry.id   AF-A0A932GKL0-F1
#
_cell.length_a   1.000
_cell.length_b   1.000
_cell.length_c   1.000
_cell.angle_alpha   90.00
_cell.angle_beta   90.00
_cell.angle_gamma   90.00
#
_symmetry.space_group_name_H-M   'P 1'
#
loop_
_entity.id
_entity.type
_entity.pdbx_description
1 polymer ?
#
loop_
_entity_poly.entity_id
_entity_poly.type
_entity_poly.pdbx_seq_one_letter_code
_entity_poly.pdbx_strand_id
1 'polypeptide(L)'
;MSPWKRFWKSGDPFIWLTGGALAFSLLMVAGLVLLVLASGMGFFWPADVVRLTLTDGTVVMGELAQREAIPQPGAPAGTPPRYRIQVKQGNRDLTGADFIWVEEARIAKREFPPEAVVVERREWGNLYGVIALVKEGERVAAEGPQAGWEALQARLPQAERTFREIRRIEKKEIGAINHAQEKVRLRLRSLELRGVTAGPEVDRLRQEAAAWEARYREQEAALAALRQAPEASVLIAAAGGREKDLPLSQVVRAYRPNA
;
A
#
# COMPACT_ATOMS: atom_id res chain seq x y z
N MET A 1 69.74 11.70 -17.72
CA MET A 1 68.39 11.30 -18.18
C MET A 1 67.60 12.57 -18.48
N SER A 2 66.87 12.64 -19.60
CA SER A 2 66.05 13.82 -19.90
C SER A 2 64.98 14.02 -18.81
N PRO A 3 64.59 15.27 -18.49
CA PRO A 3 63.57 15.57 -17.48
C PRO A 3 62.28 14.77 -17.68
N TRP A 4 61.91 14.58 -18.95
CA TRP A 4 60.80 13.75 -19.40
C TRP A 4 60.91 12.28 -18.99
N LYS A 5 62.07 11.64 -19.16
CA LYS A 5 62.26 10.24 -18.74
C LYS A 5 62.22 10.07 -17.22
N ARG A 6 62.51 11.12 -16.43
CA ARG A 6 62.42 11.09 -14.96
C ARG A 6 60.97 11.24 -14.48
N PHE A 7 60.19 12.11 -15.11
CA PHE A 7 58.76 12.31 -14.83
C PHE A 7 57.92 11.05 -15.09
N TRP A 8 58.16 10.34 -16.19
CA TRP A 8 57.45 9.08 -16.48
C TRP A 8 57.91 7.92 -15.58
N LYS A 9 59.13 7.96 -15.05
CA LYS A 9 59.67 6.94 -14.14
C LYS A 9 59.39 7.21 -12.66
N SER A 10 58.97 8.42 -12.28
CA SER A 10 58.68 8.76 -10.87
C SER A 10 57.35 8.17 -10.38
N GLY A 11 56.46 7.76 -11.29
CA GLY A 11 55.14 7.22 -10.94
C GLY A 11 54.08 8.30 -10.70
N ASP A 12 54.49 9.56 -10.49
CA ASP A 12 53.61 10.70 -10.24
C ASP A 12 52.47 10.85 -11.27
N PRO A 13 52.69 10.68 -12.60
CA PRO A 13 51.61 10.81 -13.57
C PRO A 13 50.50 9.76 -13.39
N PHE A 14 50.86 8.55 -12.96
CA PHE A 14 49.89 7.48 -12.71
C PHE A 14 49.11 7.74 -11.41
N ILE A 15 49.73 8.37 -10.41
CA ILE A 15 49.05 8.80 -9.17
C ILE A 15 48.01 9.89 -9.49
N TRP A 16 48.38 10.90 -10.29
CA TRP A 16 47.44 11.93 -10.74
C TRP A 16 46.32 11.37 -11.63
N LEU A 17 46.64 10.42 -12.51
CA LEU A 17 45.63 9.79 -13.37
C LEU A 17 44.62 8.98 -12.55
N THR A 18 45.09 8.18 -11.59
CA THR A 18 44.23 7.38 -10.72
C THR A 18 43.43 8.24 -9.74
N GLY A 19 44.03 9.28 -9.17
CA GLY A 19 43.33 10.27 -8.36
C GLY A 19 42.28 11.06 -9.15
N GLY A 20 42.61 11.47 -10.38
CA GLY A 20 41.67 12.14 -11.29
C GLY A 20 40.53 11.23 -11.75
N ALA A 21 40.84 9.97 -12.08
CA ALA A 21 39.84 8.96 -12.44
C ALA A 21 38.92 8.65 -11.25
N LEU A 22 39.45 8.55 -10.03
CA LEU A 22 38.66 8.39 -8.81
C LEU A 22 37.76 9.59 -8.55
N ALA A 23 38.28 10.82 -8.64
CA ALA A 23 37.49 12.03 -8.48
C ALA A 23 36.37 12.13 -9.53
N PHE A 24 36.67 11.80 -10.79
CA PHE A 24 35.67 11.75 -11.86
C PHE A 24 34.61 10.67 -11.61
N SER A 25 35.02 9.48 -11.16
CA SER A 25 34.10 8.40 -10.79
C SER A 25 33.18 8.82 -9.63
N LEU A 26 33.71 9.46 -8.60
CA LEU A 26 32.91 9.99 -7.49
C LEU A 26 31.93 11.07 -7.96
N LEU A 27 32.35 11.95 -8.87
CA LEU A 27 31.47 12.97 -9.46
C LEU A 27 30.35 12.33 -10.27
N MET A 28 30.63 11.29 -11.06
CA MET A 28 29.60 10.55 -11.79
C MET A 28 28.62 9.85 -10.85
N VAL A 29 29.10 9.22 -9.77
CA VAL A 29 28.24 8.58 -8.76
C VAL A 29 27.36 9.62 -8.08
N ALA A 30 27.92 10.76 -7.66
CA ALA A 30 27.16 11.85 -7.07
C ALA A 30 26.10 12.41 -8.04
N GLY A 31 26.46 12.58 -9.32
CA GLY A 31 25.54 13.01 -10.37
C GLY A 31 24.40 12.02 -10.59
N LEU A 32 24.68 10.71 -10.59
CA LEU A 32 23.66 9.67 -10.69
C LEU A 32 22.73 9.67 -9.47
N VAL A 33 23.28 9.77 -8.26
CA VAL A 33 22.48 9.87 -7.03
C VAL A 33 21.56 11.09 -7.08
N LEU A 34 22.09 12.26 -7.49
CA LEU A 34 21.29 13.49 -7.61
C LEU A 34 20.17 13.33 -8.64
N LEU A 35 20.46 12.74 -9.81
CA LEU A 35 19.47 12.49 -10.85
C LEU A 35 18.36 11.56 -10.35
N VAL A 36 18.71 10.48 -9.64
CA VAL A 36 17.73 9.56 -9.05
C VAL A 36 16.88 10.27 -8.00
N LEU A 37 17.47 11.08 -7.12
CA LEU A 37 16.72 11.84 -6.12
C LEU A 37 15.76 12.84 -6.77
N ALA A 38 16.23 13.62 -7.75
CA ALA A 38 15.41 14.60 -8.47
C ALA A 38 14.26 13.93 -9.23
N SER A 39 14.53 12.78 -9.85
CA SER A 39 13.51 12.03 -10.61
C SER A 39 12.50 11.32 -9.70
N GLY A 40 12.93 10.88 -8.51
CA GLY A 40 12.11 10.11 -7.58
C GLY A 40 11.25 10.95 -6.63
N MET A 41 11.64 12.20 -6.36
CA MET A 41 11.03 13.04 -5.31
C MET A 41 9.51 13.20 -5.45
N GLY A 42 9.01 13.36 -6.68
CA GLY A 42 7.58 13.52 -6.95
C GLY A 42 6.73 12.29 -6.63
N PHE A 43 7.31 11.08 -6.65
CA PHE A 43 6.58 9.84 -6.33
C PHE A 43 6.34 9.65 -4.83
N PHE A 44 7.12 10.34 -3.98
CA PHE A 44 6.98 10.24 -2.54
C PHE A 44 5.93 11.21 -1.97
N TRP A 45 5.52 12.22 -2.76
CA TRP A 45 4.51 13.19 -2.33
C TRP A 45 3.12 12.79 -2.80
N PRO A 46 2.11 12.76 -1.92
CA PRO A 46 0.73 12.54 -2.35
C PRO A 46 0.27 13.66 -3.28
N ALA A 47 -0.37 13.29 -4.38
CA ALA A 47 -0.98 14.25 -5.29
C ALA A 47 -2.32 14.75 -4.73
N ASP A 48 -2.67 15.99 -5.07
CA ASP A 48 -3.96 16.58 -4.74
C ASP A 48 -5.12 15.76 -5.32
N VAL A 49 -6.21 15.69 -4.57
CA VAL A 49 -7.44 15.03 -4.99
C VAL A 49 -8.36 16.05 -5.63
N VAL A 50 -8.65 15.84 -6.91
CA VAL A 50 -9.58 16.67 -7.67
C VAL A 50 -11.00 16.10 -7.57
N ARG A 51 -12.00 16.96 -7.47
CA ARG A 51 -13.41 16.68 -7.72
C ARG A 51 -13.81 17.36 -9.03
N LEU A 52 -14.15 16.56 -10.04
CA LEU A 52 -14.62 17.02 -11.33
C LEU A 52 -16.14 16.82 -11.40
N THR A 53 -16.86 17.87 -11.77
CA THR A 53 -18.26 17.78 -12.18
C THR A 53 -18.30 17.92 -13.70
N LEU A 54 -18.80 16.89 -14.38
CA LEU A 54 -18.94 16.89 -15.83
C LEU A 54 -20.22 17.59 -16.27
N THR A 55 -20.29 17.98 -17.54
CA THR A 55 -21.46 18.65 -18.14
C THR A 55 -22.73 17.80 -18.12
N ASP A 56 -22.63 16.48 -17.99
CA ASP A 56 -23.76 15.55 -17.83
C ASP A 56 -24.16 15.31 -16.37
N GLY A 57 -23.55 16.02 -15.42
CA GLY A 57 -23.78 15.86 -13.98
C GLY A 57 -22.95 14.75 -13.33
N THR A 58 -22.17 13.97 -14.08
CA THR A 58 -21.29 12.94 -13.52
C THR A 58 -20.24 13.58 -12.63
N VAL A 59 -20.07 13.05 -11.41
CA VAL A 59 -19.02 13.49 -10.50
C VAL A 59 -17.91 12.43 -10.45
N VAL A 60 -16.67 12.89 -10.64
CA VAL A 60 -15.46 12.08 -10.56
C VAL A 60 -14.58 12.66 -9.47
N MET A 61 -14.00 11.80 -8.61
CA MET A 61 -13.06 12.23 -7.59
C MET A 61 -11.83 11.33 -7.62
N GLY A 62 -10.63 11.91 -7.58
CA GLY A 62 -9.39 11.14 -7.63
C GLY A 62 -8.16 12.01 -7.87
N GLU A 63 -7.02 11.38 -8.13
CA GLU A 63 -5.76 12.06 -8.46
C GLU A 63 -5.64 12.28 -9.97
N LEU A 64 -5.06 13.41 -10.39
CA LEU A 64 -4.71 13.64 -11.79
C LEU A 64 -3.44 12.85 -12.14
N ALA A 65 -3.60 11.78 -12.92
CA ALA A 65 -2.50 10.89 -13.28
C ALA A 65 -1.76 11.36 -14.55
N GLN A 66 -2.52 11.80 -15.56
CA GLN A 66 -1.95 12.15 -16.85
C GLN A 66 -2.81 13.19 -17.56
N ARG A 67 -2.19 13.99 -18.44
CA ARG A 67 -2.88 14.83 -19.43
C ARG A 67 -2.31 14.51 -20.81
N GLU A 68 -3.18 14.34 -21.79
CA GLU A 68 -2.80 13.94 -23.15
C GLU A 68 -3.56 14.77 -24.17
N ALA A 69 -2.88 15.18 -25.25
CA ALA A 69 -3.53 15.78 -26.40
C ALA A 69 -4.30 14.70 -27.17
N ILE A 70 -5.54 15.01 -27.54
CA ILE A 70 -6.36 14.12 -28.37
C ILE A 70 -5.87 14.29 -29.82
N PRO A 71 -5.42 13.23 -30.51
CA PRO A 71 -5.04 13.32 -31.91
C PRO A 71 -6.21 13.77 -32.77
N GLN A 72 -5.98 14.77 -33.63
CA GLN A 72 -6.98 15.33 -34.55
C GLN A 72 -6.50 15.20 -36.00
N PRO A 73 -6.35 13.97 -36.54
CA PRO A 73 -5.90 13.76 -37.91
C PRO A 73 -6.91 14.38 -38.90
N GLY A 74 -6.42 15.20 -39.83
CA GLY A 74 -7.25 15.88 -40.83
C GLY A 74 -7.93 17.17 -40.36
N ALA A 75 -7.64 17.66 -39.15
CA ALA A 75 -8.12 18.97 -38.70
C ALA A 75 -7.46 20.11 -39.50
N PRO A 76 -8.23 21.17 -39.88
CA PRO A 76 -7.67 22.34 -40.56
C PRO A 76 -6.50 22.99 -39.79
N ALA A 77 -5.58 23.62 -40.52
CA ALA A 77 -4.51 24.41 -39.91
C ALA A 77 -5.12 25.51 -39.01
N GLY A 78 -4.61 25.61 -37.77
CA GLY A 78 -5.12 26.55 -36.77
C GLY A 78 -6.22 25.99 -35.85
N THR A 79 -6.64 24.72 -36.02
CA THR A 79 -7.57 24.07 -35.09
C THR A 79 -6.94 23.96 -33.69
N PRO A 80 -7.57 24.47 -32.63
CA PRO A 80 -7.03 24.36 -31.28
C PRO A 80 -6.85 22.89 -30.83
N PRO A 81 -5.77 22.57 -30.10
CA PRO A 81 -5.58 21.23 -29.55
C PRO A 81 -6.65 20.92 -28.50
N ARG A 82 -7.21 19.71 -28.58
CA ARG A 82 -8.09 19.15 -27.53
C ARG A 82 -7.27 18.27 -26.60
N TYR A 83 -7.72 18.17 -25.36
CA TYR A 83 -7.02 17.41 -24.33
C TYR A 83 -8.00 16.53 -23.55
N ARG A 84 -7.46 15.41 -23.07
CA ARG A 84 -8.08 14.53 -22.08
C ARG A 84 -7.15 14.39 -20.88
N ILE A 85 -7.74 14.26 -19.71
CA ILE A 85 -7.02 13.97 -18.46
C ILE A 85 -7.40 12.57 -17.98
N GLN A 86 -6.41 11.85 -17.48
CA GLN A 86 -6.61 10.57 -16.81
C GLN A 86 -6.73 10.85 -15.32
N VAL A 87 -7.85 10.43 -14.73
CA VAL A 87 -8.10 10.53 -13.30
C VAL A 87 -7.98 9.15 -12.69
N LYS A 88 -7.11 9.00 -11.70
CA LYS A 88 -7.06 7.83 -10.83
C LYS A 88 -8.14 7.98 -9.77
N GLN A 89 -9.35 7.56 -10.11
CA GLN A 89 -10.50 7.63 -9.21
C GLN A 89 -10.51 6.53 -8.14
N GLY A 90 -9.64 5.52 -8.29
CA GLY A 90 -9.61 4.36 -7.41
C GLY A 90 -10.99 3.72 -7.26
N ASN A 91 -11.34 3.35 -6.02
CA ASN A 91 -12.69 2.91 -5.67
C ASN A 91 -13.18 1.75 -6.56
N ARG A 92 -12.30 0.86 -7.03
CA ARG A 92 -12.62 -0.17 -8.03
C ARG A 92 -13.82 -1.03 -7.66
N ASP A 93 -14.02 -1.28 -6.37
CA ASP A 93 -15.16 -2.00 -5.82
C ASP A 93 -16.49 -1.22 -5.90
N LEU A 94 -16.45 0.10 -6.06
CA LEU A 94 -17.62 0.96 -6.27
C LEU A 94 -17.82 1.37 -7.73
N THR A 95 -16.74 1.56 -8.48
CA THR A 95 -16.73 2.18 -9.83
C THR A 95 -16.41 1.22 -10.95
N GLY A 96 -15.84 0.04 -10.65
CA GLY A 96 -15.38 -0.95 -11.61
C GLY A 96 -14.01 -0.67 -12.25
N ALA A 97 -13.48 0.56 -12.15
CA ALA A 97 -12.22 0.95 -12.78
C ALA A 97 -11.42 1.94 -11.91
N ASP A 98 -10.11 1.69 -11.78
CA ASP A 98 -9.20 2.56 -11.02
C ASP A 98 -8.88 3.87 -11.73
N PHE A 99 -8.93 3.87 -13.07
CA PHE A 99 -8.61 5.01 -13.92
C PHE A 99 -9.73 5.26 -14.92
N ILE A 100 -10.00 6.54 -15.18
CA ILE A 100 -10.89 6.96 -16.27
C ILE A 100 -10.27 8.13 -17.03
N TRP A 101 -10.58 8.20 -18.32
CA TRP A 101 -10.24 9.36 -19.14
C TRP A 101 -11.43 10.32 -19.20
N VAL A 102 -11.17 11.59 -18.95
CA VAL A 102 -12.16 12.67 -19.02
C VAL A 102 -11.65 13.69 -20.03
N GLU A 103 -12.45 14.01 -21.03
CA GLU A 103 -12.13 15.11 -21.94
C GLU A 103 -12.25 16.45 -21.20
N GLU A 104 -11.25 17.32 -21.31
CA GLU A 104 -11.27 18.61 -20.59
C GLU A 104 -12.48 19.47 -20.98
N ALA A 105 -12.93 19.38 -22.24
CA ALA A 105 -14.11 20.08 -22.74
C ALA A 105 -15.43 19.64 -22.07
N ARG A 106 -15.46 18.48 -21.42
CA ARG A 106 -16.64 17.97 -20.68
C ARG A 106 -16.64 18.36 -19.20
N ILE A 107 -15.59 19.03 -18.71
CA ILE A 107 -15.47 19.42 -17.30
C ILE A 107 -16.23 20.73 -17.10
N ALA A 108 -17.35 20.68 -16.41
CA ALA A 108 -18.10 21.87 -16.03
C ALA A 108 -17.49 22.57 -14.80
N LYS A 109 -16.95 21.80 -13.85
CA LYS A 109 -16.35 22.32 -12.62
C LYS A 109 -15.17 21.45 -12.17
N ARG A 110 -14.10 22.10 -11.69
CA ARG A 110 -12.91 21.46 -11.12
C ARG A 110 -12.63 22.06 -9.74
N GLU A 111 -12.57 21.21 -8.73
CA GLU A 111 -12.38 21.60 -7.33
C GLU A 111 -11.33 20.74 -6.65
N PHE A 112 -10.70 21.28 -5.61
CA PHE A 112 -9.78 20.56 -4.73
C PHE A 112 -10.32 20.67 -3.30
N PRO A 113 -11.24 19.78 -2.90
CA PRO A 113 -11.94 19.95 -1.64
C PRO A 113 -10.96 19.70 -0.47
N PRO A 114 -10.81 20.61 0.50
CA PRO A 114 -9.91 20.43 1.64
C PRO A 114 -10.32 19.25 2.53
N GLU A 115 -11.59 18.84 2.48
CA GLU A 115 -12.12 17.70 3.20
C GLU A 115 -11.86 16.35 2.53
N ALA A 116 -11.27 16.35 1.32
CA ALA A 116 -10.96 15.13 0.59
C ALA A 116 -9.97 14.26 1.38
N VAL A 117 -10.31 12.99 1.52
CA VAL A 117 -9.46 11.98 2.16
C VAL A 117 -9.06 10.92 1.15
N VAL A 118 -7.80 10.50 1.25
CA VAL A 118 -7.31 9.26 0.63
C VAL A 118 -7.12 8.24 1.73
N VAL A 119 -7.83 7.13 1.64
CA VAL A 119 -7.68 5.98 2.53
C VAL A 119 -6.98 4.88 1.77
N GLU A 120 -5.72 4.62 2.11
CA GLU A 120 -4.96 3.50 1.57
C GLU A 120 -5.48 2.21 2.23
N ARG A 121 -6.01 1.31 1.42
CA ARG A 121 -6.57 0.04 1.88
C ARG A 121 -5.58 -1.10 1.67
N ARG A 122 -5.68 -2.12 2.50
CA ARG A 122 -4.89 -3.36 2.39
C ARG A 122 -5.25 -4.16 1.14
N GLU A 123 -6.50 -4.02 0.70
CA GLU A 123 -7.05 -4.65 -0.49
C GLU A 123 -7.72 -3.56 -1.35
N TRP A 124 -7.80 -3.76 -2.67
CA TRP A 124 -8.51 -2.85 -3.58
C TRP A 124 -7.95 -1.41 -3.71
N GLY A 125 -6.72 -1.17 -3.26
CA GLY A 125 -6.03 0.11 -3.45
C GLY A 125 -6.69 1.29 -2.74
N ASN A 126 -6.42 2.52 -3.23
CA ASN A 126 -6.89 3.74 -2.59
C ASN A 126 -8.42 3.90 -2.68
N LEU A 127 -9.00 4.37 -1.58
CA LEU A 127 -10.37 4.85 -1.48
C LEU A 127 -10.35 6.38 -1.38
N TYR A 128 -11.04 7.04 -2.31
CA TYR A 128 -11.16 8.50 -2.37
C TYR A 128 -12.59 8.92 -2.00
N GLY A 129 -12.70 9.95 -1.17
CA GLY A 129 -14.00 10.52 -0.81
C GLY A 129 -13.90 11.53 0.32
N VAL A 130 -14.98 11.65 1.08
CA VAL A 130 -15.09 12.48 2.28
C VAL A 130 -15.59 11.62 3.44
N ILE A 131 -15.08 11.83 4.64
CA ILE A 131 -15.55 11.09 5.82
C ILE A 131 -16.96 11.55 6.16
N ALA A 132 -17.91 10.60 6.13
CA ALA A 132 -19.28 10.81 6.56
C ALA A 132 -19.44 10.46 8.04
N LEU A 133 -19.02 9.25 8.43
CA LEU A 133 -19.15 8.74 9.80
C LEU A 133 -17.91 7.93 10.20
N VAL A 134 -17.63 7.91 11.50
CA VAL A 134 -16.77 6.88 12.13
C VAL A 134 -17.61 6.14 13.15
N LYS A 135 -17.54 4.81 13.13
CA LYS A 135 -18.32 3.94 14.01
C LYS A 135 -17.41 3.07 14.88
N GLU A 136 -17.96 2.59 15.98
CA GLU A 136 -17.38 1.55 16.82
C GLU A 136 -18.44 0.46 17.02
N GLY A 137 -18.33 -0.63 16.24
CA GLY A 137 -19.47 -1.50 15.98
C GLY A 137 -20.63 -0.69 15.36
N GLU A 138 -21.82 -0.81 15.93
CA GLU A 138 -23.02 -0.09 15.46
C GLU A 138 -23.11 1.35 15.98
N ARG A 139 -22.26 1.75 16.93
CA ARG A 139 -22.33 3.07 17.56
C ARG A 139 -21.62 4.11 16.70
N VAL A 140 -22.30 5.19 16.33
CA VAL A 140 -21.67 6.37 15.71
C VAL A 140 -20.77 7.05 16.74
N ALA A 141 -19.47 7.07 16.45
CA ALA A 141 -18.46 7.69 17.29
C ALA A 141 -18.16 9.14 16.89
N ALA A 142 -18.28 9.47 15.60
CA ALA A 142 -18.18 10.82 15.07
C ALA A 142 -18.91 10.95 13.73
N GLU A 143 -19.35 12.16 13.42
CA GLU A 143 -20.05 12.50 12.17
C GLU A 143 -19.43 13.74 11.52
N GLY A 144 -19.43 13.72 10.19
CA GLY A 144 -18.92 14.80 9.36
C GLY A 144 -17.40 14.77 9.17
N PRO A 145 -16.88 15.58 8.23
CA PRO A 145 -15.51 15.42 7.76
C PRO A 145 -14.48 15.66 8.86
N GLN A 146 -14.61 16.75 9.63
CA GLN A 146 -13.61 17.16 10.61
C GLN A 146 -13.58 16.24 11.85
N ALA A 147 -14.72 16.07 12.53
CA ALA A 147 -14.80 15.21 13.70
C ALA A 147 -14.53 13.73 13.33
N GLY A 148 -15.01 13.29 12.15
CA GLY A 148 -14.69 11.97 11.62
C GLY A 148 -13.19 11.77 11.36
N TRP A 149 -12.49 12.80 10.87
CA TRP A 149 -11.04 12.74 10.66
C TRP A 149 -10.26 12.59 11.96
N GLU A 150 -10.57 13.38 12.97
CA GLU A 150 -9.95 13.29 14.29
C GLU A 150 -10.21 11.92 14.93
N ALA A 151 -11.47 11.44 14.85
CA ALA A 151 -11.86 10.14 15.35
C ALA A 151 -11.17 8.97 14.63
N LEU A 152 -10.99 9.07 13.31
CA LEU A 152 -10.26 8.09 12.49
C LEU A 152 -8.79 8.03 12.89
N GLN A 153 -8.11 9.18 12.95
CA GLN A 153 -6.69 9.28 13.30
C GLN A 153 -6.41 8.76 14.72
N ALA A 154 -7.32 9.01 15.66
CA ALA A 154 -7.20 8.49 17.03
C ALA A 154 -7.30 6.95 17.10
N ARG A 155 -8.07 6.32 16.21
CA ARG A 155 -8.37 4.87 16.25
C ARG A 155 -7.47 4.02 15.37
N LEU A 156 -6.93 4.58 14.29
CA LEU A 156 -6.08 3.88 13.32
C LEU A 156 -4.91 3.13 13.97
N PRO A 157 -4.14 3.73 14.91
CA PRO A 157 -3.00 3.04 15.53
C PRO A 157 -3.40 1.77 16.29
N GLN A 158 -4.56 1.76 16.95
CA GLN A 158 -5.05 0.59 17.67
C GLN A 158 -5.51 -0.51 16.70
N ALA A 159 -6.24 -0.14 15.64
CA ALA A 159 -6.63 -1.06 14.59
C ALA A 159 -5.40 -1.70 13.90
N GLU A 160 -4.36 -0.91 13.64
CA GLU A 160 -3.11 -1.41 13.05
C GLU A 160 -2.37 -2.37 13.98
N ARG A 161 -2.32 -2.09 15.29
CA ARG A 161 -1.75 -3.01 16.29
C ARG A 161 -2.50 -4.33 16.33
N THR A 162 -3.83 -4.27 16.39
CA THR A 162 -4.71 -5.45 16.39
C THR A 162 -4.53 -6.28 15.13
N PHE A 163 -4.49 -5.63 13.96
CA PHE A 163 -4.21 -6.30 12.69
C PHE A 163 -2.84 -6.99 12.68
N ARG A 164 -1.78 -6.31 13.14
CA ARG A 164 -0.43 -6.89 13.21
C ARG A 164 -0.37 -8.10 14.14
N GLU A 165 -1.08 -8.04 15.25
CA GLU A 165 -1.16 -9.13 16.22
C GLU A 165 -1.88 -10.35 15.64
N ILE A 166 -3.05 -10.15 15.04
CA ILE A 166 -3.78 -11.18 14.30
C ILE A 166 -2.87 -11.85 13.26
N ARG A 167 -2.14 -11.06 12.47
CA ARG A 167 -1.25 -11.59 11.43
C ARG A 167 -0.03 -12.32 12.00
N ARG A 168 0.46 -11.92 13.17
CA ARG A 168 1.55 -12.61 13.88
C ARG A 168 1.10 -14.00 14.30
N ILE A 169 -0.07 -14.09 14.96
CA ILE A 169 -0.65 -15.36 15.40
C ILE A 169 -0.89 -16.27 14.20
N GLU A 170 -1.57 -15.78 13.16
CA GLU A 170 -1.90 -16.56 11.96
C GLU A 170 -0.66 -17.06 11.20
N LYS A 171 0.27 -16.15 10.86
CA LYS A 171 1.37 -16.48 9.96
C LYS A 171 2.58 -17.09 10.65
N LYS A 172 2.87 -16.66 11.88
CA LYS A 172 4.08 -17.12 12.59
C LYS A 172 3.75 -18.24 13.54
N GLU A 173 2.85 -18.03 14.49
CA GLU A 173 2.60 -19.00 15.57
C GLU A 173 1.87 -20.23 15.07
N ILE A 174 0.67 -20.04 14.49
CA ILE A 174 -0.10 -21.13 13.89
C ILE A 174 0.68 -21.76 12.73
N GLY A 175 1.37 -20.96 11.92
CA GLY A 175 2.25 -21.48 10.86
C GLY A 175 3.34 -22.43 11.38
N ALA A 176 4.01 -22.07 12.48
CA ALA A 176 5.02 -22.93 13.11
C ALA A 176 4.40 -24.19 13.74
N ILE A 177 3.24 -24.07 14.38
CA ILE A 177 2.50 -25.21 14.96
C ILE A 177 2.09 -26.18 13.86
N ASN A 178 1.50 -25.70 12.76
CA ASN A 178 1.09 -26.53 11.63
C ASN A 178 2.28 -27.32 11.05
N HIS A 179 3.43 -26.66 10.89
CA HIS A 179 4.64 -27.32 10.40
C HIS A 179 5.16 -28.38 11.39
N ALA A 180 5.06 -28.14 12.70
CA ALA A 180 5.44 -29.13 13.71
C ALA A 180 4.47 -30.32 13.74
N GLN A 181 3.16 -30.08 13.69
CA GLN A 181 2.14 -31.13 13.59
C GLN A 181 2.33 -31.98 12.33
N GLU A 182 2.64 -31.34 11.20
CA GLU A 182 2.88 -32.05 9.94
C GLU A 182 4.11 -32.96 10.02
N LYS A 183 5.21 -32.51 10.66
CA LYS A 183 6.38 -33.35 10.91
C LYS A 183 6.03 -34.58 11.76
N VAL A 184 5.24 -34.41 12.81
CA VAL A 184 4.79 -35.52 13.66
C VAL A 184 3.90 -36.48 12.86
N ARG A 185 2.96 -35.96 12.08
CA ARG A 185 2.08 -36.75 11.20
C ARG A 185 2.87 -37.59 10.21
N LEU A 186 3.86 -37.01 9.54
CA LEU A 186 4.71 -37.72 8.57
C LEU A 186 5.57 -38.81 9.23
N ARG A 187 6.08 -38.57 10.46
CA ARG A 187 6.82 -39.59 11.22
C ARG A 187 5.93 -40.75 11.64
N LEU A 188 4.74 -40.46 12.18
CA LEU A 188 3.75 -41.48 12.51
C LEU A 188 3.36 -42.30 11.27
N ARG A 189 3.12 -41.64 10.14
CA ARG A 189 2.81 -42.31 8.88
C ARG A 189 3.96 -43.19 8.39
N SER A 190 5.21 -42.75 8.53
CA SER A 190 6.39 -43.55 8.18
C SER A 190 6.52 -44.81 9.06
N LEU A 191 6.23 -44.71 10.35
CA LEU A 191 6.22 -45.87 11.26
C LEU A 191 5.10 -46.85 10.91
N GLU A 192 3.90 -46.34 10.64
CA GLU A 192 2.74 -47.12 10.21
C GLU A 192 3.04 -47.92 8.93
N LEU A 193 3.66 -47.29 7.93
CA LEU A 193 4.09 -47.96 6.69
C LEU A 193 5.14 -49.06 6.91
N ARG A 194 5.88 -49.01 8.02
CA ARG A 194 6.83 -50.06 8.44
C ARG A 194 6.19 -51.10 9.37
N GLY A 195 4.87 -51.04 9.59
CA GLY A 195 4.14 -51.95 10.47
C GLY A 195 4.27 -51.64 11.97
N VAL A 196 4.88 -50.52 12.35
CA VAL A 196 5.04 -50.11 13.75
C VAL A 196 3.90 -49.18 14.14
N THR A 197 2.90 -49.71 14.85
CA THR A 197 1.67 -48.97 15.23
C THR A 197 1.54 -48.71 16.73
N ALA A 198 2.43 -49.29 17.55
CA ALA A 198 2.48 -49.14 19.00
C ALA A 198 3.93 -49.24 19.49
N GLY A 199 4.19 -48.73 20.69
CA GLY A 199 5.48 -48.74 21.35
C GLY A 199 5.98 -47.35 21.73
N PRO A 200 7.12 -47.27 22.44
CA PRO A 200 7.56 -46.04 23.09
C PRO A 200 7.72 -44.85 22.14
N GLU A 201 8.17 -45.09 20.90
CA GLU A 201 8.33 -44.02 19.91
C GLU A 201 6.99 -43.49 19.37
N VAL A 202 6.03 -44.39 19.11
CA VAL A 202 4.67 -44.00 18.67
C VAL A 202 3.96 -43.23 19.79
N ASP A 203 4.08 -43.69 21.02
CA ASP A 203 3.45 -43.03 22.17
C ASP A 203 4.05 -41.65 22.43
N ARG A 204 5.39 -41.50 22.31
CA ARG A 204 6.06 -40.20 22.36
C ARG A 204 5.55 -39.25 21.27
N LEU A 205 5.43 -39.71 20.03
CA LEU A 205 4.92 -38.89 18.92
C LEU A 205 3.44 -38.51 19.11
N ARG A 206 2.61 -39.40 19.67
CA ARG A 206 1.22 -39.08 20.02
C ARG A 206 1.12 -38.03 21.13
N GLN A 207 1.96 -38.12 22.15
CA GLN A 207 2.06 -37.10 23.20
C GLN A 207 2.53 -35.76 22.62
N GLU A 208 3.51 -35.77 21.72
CA GLU A 208 3.97 -34.56 21.02
C GLU A 208 2.84 -33.94 20.18
N ALA A 209 2.09 -34.75 19.42
CA ALA A 209 0.93 -34.29 18.65
C ALA A 209 -0.13 -33.64 19.55
N ALA A 210 -0.46 -34.27 20.68
CA ALA A 210 -1.42 -33.74 21.65
C ALA A 210 -0.96 -32.40 22.26
N ALA A 211 0.35 -32.25 22.52
CA ALA A 211 0.90 -30.99 23.03
C ALA A 211 0.81 -29.86 21.99
N TRP A 212 1.08 -30.16 20.71
CA TRP A 212 0.92 -29.20 19.62
C TRP A 212 -0.54 -28.82 19.38
N GLU A 213 -1.45 -29.79 19.48
CA GLU A 213 -2.90 -29.55 19.40
C GLU A 213 -3.39 -28.63 20.53
N ALA A 214 -2.91 -28.82 21.76
CA ALA A 214 -3.24 -27.93 22.87
C ALA A 214 -2.77 -26.48 22.62
N ARG A 215 -1.54 -26.30 22.10
CA ARG A 215 -1.01 -24.97 21.71
C ARG A 215 -1.80 -24.36 20.56
N TYR A 216 -2.22 -25.16 19.58
CA TYR A 216 -3.05 -24.68 18.48
C TYR A 216 -4.35 -24.07 19.01
N ARG A 217 -5.04 -24.77 19.92
CA ARG A 217 -6.30 -24.30 20.53
C ARG A 217 -6.13 -23.03 21.36
N GLU A 218 -5.01 -22.88 22.05
CA GLU A 218 -4.68 -21.64 22.77
C GLU A 218 -4.59 -20.45 21.81
N GLN A 219 -3.90 -20.63 20.68
CA GLN A 219 -3.76 -19.60 19.65
C GLN A 219 -5.09 -19.30 18.94
N GLU A 220 -5.91 -20.33 18.69
CA GLU A 220 -7.25 -20.17 18.14
C GLU A 220 -8.16 -19.36 19.08
N ALA A 221 -8.11 -19.63 20.39
CA ALA A 221 -8.85 -18.88 21.40
C ALA A 221 -8.39 -17.41 21.48
N ALA A 222 -7.08 -17.15 21.44
CA ALA A 222 -6.53 -15.80 21.41
C ALA A 222 -6.99 -15.03 20.15
N LEU A 223 -6.97 -15.69 18.99
CA LEU A 223 -7.43 -15.13 17.73
C LEU A 223 -8.94 -14.82 17.75
N ALA A 224 -9.75 -15.71 18.32
CA ALA A 224 -11.18 -15.51 18.49
C ALA A 224 -11.47 -14.29 19.39
N ALA A 225 -10.75 -14.14 20.51
CA ALA A 225 -10.90 -13.00 21.41
C ALA A 225 -10.58 -11.66 20.71
N LEU A 226 -9.52 -11.62 19.89
CA LEU A 226 -9.16 -10.42 19.12
C LEU A 226 -10.22 -10.05 18.07
N ARG A 227 -10.85 -11.04 17.45
CA ARG A 227 -11.88 -10.83 16.41
C ARG A 227 -13.27 -10.50 16.96
N GLN A 228 -13.54 -10.81 18.22
CA GLN A 228 -14.81 -10.48 18.89
C GLN A 228 -14.88 -9.03 19.37
N ALA A 229 -13.74 -8.33 19.48
CA ALA A 229 -13.72 -6.92 19.86
C ALA A 229 -14.51 -6.09 18.81
N PRO A 230 -15.32 -5.11 19.24
CA PRO A 230 -16.05 -4.23 18.32
C PRO A 230 -15.08 -3.57 17.35
N GLU A 231 -15.23 -3.88 16.06
CA GLU A 231 -14.37 -3.30 15.05
C GLU A 231 -14.84 -1.87 14.76
N ALA A 232 -13.90 -0.93 14.79
CA ALA A 232 -14.17 0.43 14.33
C ALA A 232 -14.23 0.45 12.80
N SER A 233 -15.14 1.24 12.23
CA SER A 233 -15.25 1.44 10.78
C SER A 233 -15.34 2.92 10.43
N VAL A 234 -15.04 3.25 9.18
CA VAL A 234 -15.20 4.59 8.63
C VAL A 234 -16.07 4.54 7.38
N LEU A 235 -17.14 5.32 7.37
CA LEU A 235 -18.01 5.52 6.23
C LEU A 235 -17.45 6.65 5.37
N ILE A 236 -17.05 6.33 4.15
CA ILE A 236 -16.55 7.29 3.16
C ILE A 236 -17.64 7.54 2.12
N ALA A 237 -18.05 8.81 2.00
CA ALA A 237 -18.86 9.30 0.89
C ALA A 237 -17.96 9.50 -0.33
N ALA A 238 -18.06 8.58 -1.29
CA ALA A 238 -17.35 8.60 -2.56
C ALA A 238 -18.10 9.41 -3.62
N ALA A 239 -17.45 9.64 -4.77
CA ALA A 239 -18.06 10.36 -5.88
C ALA A 239 -19.32 9.67 -6.44
N GLY A 240 -20.31 10.50 -6.80
CA GLY A 240 -21.58 10.04 -7.36
C GLY A 240 -22.57 9.50 -6.33
N GLY A 241 -22.52 9.97 -5.08
CA GLY A 241 -23.48 9.61 -4.03
C GLY A 241 -23.33 8.18 -3.49
N ARG A 242 -22.21 7.52 -3.79
CA ARG A 242 -21.90 6.18 -3.28
C ARG A 242 -21.22 6.30 -1.93
N GLU A 243 -21.50 5.35 -1.05
CA GLU A 243 -20.84 5.26 0.25
C GLU A 243 -20.12 3.93 0.41
N LYS A 244 -19.02 3.93 1.16
CA LYS A 244 -18.30 2.73 1.53
C LYS A 244 -18.03 2.73 3.01
N ASP A 245 -18.63 1.78 3.72
CA ASP A 245 -18.23 1.47 5.09
C ASP A 245 -16.99 0.60 5.04
N LEU A 246 -15.91 1.08 5.65
CA LEU A 246 -14.59 0.45 5.62
C LEU A 246 -14.15 0.10 7.05
N PRO A 247 -14.03 -1.18 7.38
CA PRO A 247 -13.46 -1.59 8.66
C PRO A 247 -12.02 -1.12 8.79
N LEU A 248 -11.63 -0.58 9.96
CA LEU A 248 -10.30 -0.02 10.15
C LEU A 248 -9.20 -1.09 10.08
N SER A 249 -9.50 -2.38 10.27
CA SER A 249 -8.53 -3.45 10.01
C SER A 249 -8.07 -3.50 8.56
N GLN A 250 -8.89 -3.02 7.61
CA GLN A 250 -8.58 -2.96 6.19
C GLN A 250 -7.85 -1.67 5.80
N VAL A 251 -7.65 -0.72 6.73
CA VAL A 251 -6.95 0.53 6.48
C VAL A 251 -5.45 0.36 6.77
N VAL A 252 -4.62 0.82 5.84
CA VAL A 252 -3.16 0.96 6.02
C VAL A 252 -2.84 2.33 6.61
N ARG A 253 -3.33 3.38 5.95
CA ARG A 253 -3.20 4.78 6.39
C ARG A 253 -4.30 5.63 5.77
N ALA A 254 -4.52 6.81 6.33
CA ALA A 254 -5.37 7.84 5.73
C ALA A 254 -4.66 9.19 5.81
N TYR A 255 -4.84 10.03 4.78
CA TYR A 255 -4.28 11.39 4.70
C TYR A 255 -5.22 12.32 3.91
N ARG A 256 -5.10 13.63 4.14
CA ARG A 256 -5.82 14.69 3.41
C ARG A 256 -4.84 15.47 2.54
N PRO A 257 -4.78 15.22 1.23
CA PRO A 257 -3.76 15.83 0.38
C PRO A 257 -4.00 17.32 0.09
N ASN A 258 -5.25 17.78 0.22
CA ASN A 258 -5.64 19.16 -0.12
C ASN A 258 -5.72 20.11 1.10
N ALA A 259 -5.34 19.64 2.30
CA ALA A 259 -5.54 20.34 3.57
C ALA A 259 -4.31 21.14 4.01
#